data_AF-A0A7V4GWD6-F1
#
_entry.id   AF-A0A7V4GWD6-F1
#
_cell.length_a   1.000
_cell.length_b   1.000
_cell.length_c   1.000
_cell.angle_alpha   90.00
_cell.angle_beta   90.00
_cell.angle_gamma   90.00
#
_symmetry.space_group_name_H-M   'P 1'
#
loop_
_entity.id
_entity.type
_entity.pdbx_description
1 polymer ?
#
loop_
_entity_poly.entity_id
_entity_poly.type
_entity_poly.pdbx_seq_one_letter_code
_entity_poly.pdbx_strand_id
1 'polypeptide(L)'
;INRKDRGVLGSNFSLYRNDLIRINGFDEQYTAPYVGEDTDLEYRLRLAGMQVKTLKHLAIQYHLFHQRQEKNTLNEEIFKKTKSEGRYYAEKGINQYLASGS
;
A
#
# COMPACT_ATOMS: atom_id res chain seq x y z
N ILE A 1 -5.84 15.05 22.59
CA ILE A 1 -6.17 14.10 21.50
C ILE A 1 -4.99 14.05 20.53
N ASN A 2 -4.43 12.87 20.23
CA ASN A 2 -3.28 12.71 19.34
C ASN A 2 -3.70 12.99 17.88
N ARG A 3 -3.11 14.02 17.25
CA ARG A 3 -3.42 14.48 15.89
C ARG A 3 -2.40 14.03 14.83
N LYS A 4 -1.53 13.06 15.12
CA LYS A 4 -0.54 12.58 14.14
C LYS A 4 -1.27 12.02 12.91
N ASP A 5 -0.83 12.42 11.72
CA ASP A 5 -1.22 11.80 10.47
C ASP A 5 -0.76 10.33 10.51
N ARG A 6 -1.72 9.42 10.35
CA ARG A 6 -1.48 7.98 10.38
C ARG A 6 -1.78 7.44 8.99
N GLY A 7 -0.82 6.68 8.48
CA GLY A 7 -0.98 6.03 7.19
C GLY A 7 -1.90 4.82 7.20
N VAL A 8 -2.01 4.20 6.04
CA VAL A 8 -2.66 2.91 5.90
C VAL A 8 -1.67 1.86 6.40
N LEU A 9 -2.03 1.20 7.50
CA LEU A 9 -1.51 -0.12 7.82
C LEU A 9 -2.55 -1.09 7.27
N GLY A 10 -2.13 -2.17 6.61
CA GLY A 10 -3.05 -3.17 6.06
C GLY A 10 -3.93 -3.85 7.10
N SER A 11 -4.57 -4.93 6.65
CA SER A 11 -5.59 -5.74 7.34
C SER A 11 -7.04 -5.37 6.99
N ASN A 12 -7.43 -4.09 7.05
CA ASN A 12 -8.76 -3.66 6.60
C ASN A 12 -8.78 -2.18 6.20
N PHE A 13 -9.03 -1.92 4.91
CA PHE A 13 -9.27 -0.59 4.38
C PHE A 13 -10.13 -0.67 3.10
N SER A 14 -10.66 0.47 2.69
CA SER A 14 -11.40 0.63 1.44
C SER A 14 -10.89 1.85 0.69
N LEU A 15 -10.92 1.80 -0.64
CA LEU A 15 -10.57 2.92 -1.50
C LEU A 15 -11.45 2.94 -2.75
N TYR A 16 -11.55 4.11 -3.38
CA TYR A 16 -12.25 4.24 -4.64
C TYR A 16 -11.51 3.49 -5.75
N ARG A 17 -12.26 2.76 -6.58
CA ARG A 17 -11.72 2.03 -7.72
C ARG A 17 -10.89 2.93 -8.64
N ASN A 18 -11.37 4.14 -8.91
CA ASN A 18 -10.69 5.08 -9.81
C ASN A 18 -9.36 5.55 -9.24
N ASP A 19 -9.26 5.71 -7.92
CA ASP A 19 -8.01 6.10 -7.25
C ASP A 19 -6.99 4.97 -7.29
N LEU A 20 -7.43 3.72 -7.10
CA LEU A 20 -6.58 2.54 -7.24
C LEU A 20 -6.02 2.43 -8.67
N ILE A 21 -6.87 2.58 -9.69
CA ILE A 21 -6.47 2.52 -11.11
C ILE A 21 -5.50 3.66 -11.45
N ARG A 22 -5.74 4.87 -10.92
CA ARG A 22 -4.91 6.05 -11.17
C ARG A 22 -3.44 5.85 -10.79
N ILE A 23 -3.16 5.06 -9.75
CA ILE A 23 -1.80 4.76 -9.28
C ILE A 23 -1.25 3.42 -9.78
N ASN A 24 -1.97 2.74 -10.67
CA ASN A 24 -1.68 1.38 -11.13
C ASN A 24 -1.76 0.29 -10.06
N GLY A 25 -2.54 0.51 -9.00
CA GLY A 25 -2.74 -0.46 -7.93
C GLY A 25 -1.51 -0.70 -7.06
N PHE A 26 -1.42 -1.91 -6.51
CA PHE A 26 -0.26 -2.36 -5.73
C PHE A 26 0.94 -2.60 -6.66
N ASP A 27 2.15 -2.34 -6.15
CA ASP A 27 3.38 -2.72 -6.85
C ASP A 27 3.69 -4.19 -6.56
N GLU A 28 3.64 -5.05 -7.58
CA GLU A 28 3.87 -6.49 -7.46
C GLU A 28 5.37 -6.87 -7.45
N GLN A 29 6.26 -5.88 -7.35
CA GLN A 29 7.66 -6.14 -6.99
C GLN A 29 7.79 -6.55 -5.51
N TYR A 30 6.83 -6.17 -4.66
CA TYR A 30 6.76 -6.62 -3.27
C TYR A 30 6.35 -8.10 -3.22
N THR A 31 7.35 -8.97 -3.12
CA THR A 31 7.18 -10.44 -3.10
C THR A 31 7.52 -11.06 -1.75
N ALA A 32 8.16 -10.28 -0.88
CA ALA A 32 8.53 -10.72 0.43
C ALA A 32 7.46 -10.46 1.48
N PRO A 33 7.40 -11.27 2.56
CA PRO A 33 6.47 -11.04 3.64
C PRO A 33 6.81 -9.78 4.46
N TYR A 34 5.88 -9.42 5.35
CA TYR A 34 6.06 -8.54 6.50
C TYR A 34 5.95 -7.03 6.26
N VAL A 35 6.51 -6.48 5.19
CA VAL A 35 6.65 -5.01 5.06
C VAL A 35 6.48 -4.54 3.62
N GLY A 36 5.66 -3.51 3.43
CA GLY A 36 5.92 -2.52 2.39
C GLY A 36 4.77 -2.28 1.44
N GLU A 37 4.00 -3.29 1.03
CA GLU A 37 3.03 -3.09 -0.05
C GLU A 37 1.91 -2.11 0.31
N ASP A 38 1.37 -2.21 1.53
CA ASP A 38 0.34 -1.27 2.01
C ASP A 38 0.88 0.15 2.19
N THR A 39 2.12 0.26 2.67
CA THR A 39 2.80 1.55 2.91
C THR A 39 3.17 2.22 1.59
N ASP A 40 3.59 1.43 0.60
CA ASP A 40 3.87 1.86 -0.77
C ASP A 40 2.60 2.34 -1.46
N LEU A 41 1.51 1.57 -1.34
CA LEU A 41 0.18 1.96 -1.84
C LEU A 41 -0.27 3.29 -1.24
N GLU A 42 -0.19 3.44 0.09
CA GLU A 42 -0.53 4.69 0.77
C GLU A 42 0.32 5.87 0.27
N TYR A 43 1.64 5.67 0.17
CA TYR A 43 2.56 6.69 -0.29
C TYR A 43 2.20 7.18 -1.71
N ARG A 44 1.92 6.25 -2.62
CA ARG A 44 1.48 6.54 -3.99
C ARG A 44 0.16 7.28 -4.03
N LEU A 45 -0.81 6.86 -3.24
CA LEU A 45 -2.10 7.53 -3.13
C LEU A 45 -1.93 9.00 -2.68
N ARG A 46 -1.08 9.24 -1.68
CA ARG A 46 -0.79 10.59 -1.19
C ARG A 46 -0.09 11.46 -2.24
N LEU A 47 0.89 10.91 -2.96
CA LEU A 47 1.52 11.62 -4.08
C LEU A 47 0.53 11.99 -5.18
N ALA A 48 -0.48 11.15 -5.41
CA ALA A 48 -1.55 11.41 -6.36
C ALA A 48 -2.65 12.36 -5.82
N GLY A 49 -2.51 12.85 -4.58
CA GLY A 49 -3.38 13.87 -3.98
C GLY A 49 -4.49 13.32 -3.06
N MET A 50 -4.51 12.01 -2.81
CA MET A 50 -5.55 11.39 -1.98
C MET A 50 -5.22 11.50 -0.49
N GLN A 51 -6.27 11.56 0.33
CA GLN A 51 -6.17 11.69 1.77
C GLN A 51 -6.64 10.42 2.47
N VAL A 52 -5.94 10.03 3.53
CA VAL A 52 -6.31 8.88 4.36
C VAL A 52 -7.30 9.30 5.44
N LYS A 53 -8.41 8.58 5.55
CA LYS A 53 -9.35 8.69 6.68
C LYS A 53 -9.21 7.46 7.57
N THR A 54 -9.01 7.67 8.87
CA THR A 54 -8.82 6.57 9.83
C THR A 54 -10.12 6.21 10.55
N LEU A 55 -10.37 4.91 10.72
CA LEU A 55 -11.47 4.36 11.53
C LEU A 55 -10.99 3.91 12.93
N LYS A 56 -9.84 4.41 13.38
CA LYS A 56 -9.26 4.01 14.65
C LYS A 56 -10.25 4.25 15.80
N HIS A 57 -10.42 3.23 16.65
CA HIS A 57 -11.38 3.19 17.77
C HIS A 57 -12.87 3.13 17.37
N LEU A 58 -13.18 2.92 16.08
CA LEU A 58 -14.57 2.77 15.59
C LEU A 58 -14.86 1.35 15.07
N ALA A 59 -13.84 0.63 14.60
CA ALA A 59 -13.96 -0.73 14.10
C ALA A 59 -13.04 -1.68 14.89
N ILE A 60 -13.63 -2.68 15.56
CA ILE A 60 -12.88 -3.70 16.29
C ILE A 60 -12.44 -4.79 15.30
N GLN A 61 -11.17 -5.18 15.36
CA GLN A 61 -10.61 -6.25 14.55
C GLN A 61 -9.89 -7.25 15.46
N TYR A 62 -10.05 -8.54 15.16
CA TYR A 62 -9.34 -9.62 15.81
C TYR A 62 -8.23 -10.13 14.89
N HIS A 63 -7.02 -10.26 15.44
CA HIS A 63 -5.89 -10.87 14.76
C HIS A 63 -5.73 -12.30 15.28
N LEU A 64 -5.88 -13.28 14.40
CA LEU A 64 -5.59 -14.67 14.75
C LEU A 64 -4.09 -14.84 14.95
N PHE A 65 -3.71 -15.55 16.01
CA PHE A 65 -2.31 -15.79 16.34
C PHE A 65 -1.63 -16.60 15.23
N HIS A 66 -0.46 -16.13 14.80
CA HIS A 66 0.45 -16.85 13.95
C HIS A 66 1.89 -16.55 14.37
N GLN A 67 2.82 -17.46 14.05
CA GLN A 67 4.25 -17.21 14.28
C GLN A 67 4.74 -16.04 13.42
N ARG A 68 5.72 -15.31 13.95
CA ARG A 68 6.34 -14.20 13.24
C ARG A 68 7.20 -14.76 12.10
N GLN A 69 6.96 -14.29 10.89
CA GLN A 69 7.84 -14.62 9.75
C GLN A 69 9.15 -13.82 9.86
N GLU A 70 10.21 -14.35 9.26
CA GLU A 70 11.51 -13.67 9.20
C GLU A 70 11.41 -12.40 8.35
N LYS A 71 12.11 -11.35 8.80
CA LYS A 71 12.20 -10.09 8.06
C LYS A 71 13.20 -10.25 6.92
N ASN A 72 12.91 -9.61 5.79
CA ASN A 72 13.92 -9.37 4.77
C ASN A 72 13.99 -7.88 4.40
N THR A 73 15.07 -7.50 3.73
CA THR A 73 15.34 -6.10 3.35
C THR A 73 14.91 -5.76 1.93
N LEU A 74 14.52 -6.76 1.12
CA LEU A 74 14.17 -6.59 -0.30
C LEU A 74 13.06 -5.54 -0.49
N ASN A 75 11.98 -5.63 0.27
CA ASN A 75 10.87 -4.68 0.17
C ASN A 75 11.25 -3.27 0.65
N GLU A 76 12.21 -3.14 1.56
CA GLU A 76 12.69 -1.83 2.01
C GLU A 76 13.46 -1.10 0.91
N GLU A 77 14.23 -1.82 0.10
CA GLU A 77 14.98 -1.27 -1.03
C GLU A 77 14.04 -0.76 -2.13
N ILE A 78 13.00 -1.54 -2.44
CA ILE A 78 11.93 -1.13 -3.37
C ILE A 78 11.30 0.19 -2.88
N PHE A 79 10.90 0.25 -1.61
CA PHE A 79 10.25 1.44 -1.07
C PHE A 79 11.17 2.66 -1.02
N LYS A 80 12.44 2.47 -0.65
CA LYS A 80 13.46 3.55 -0.67
C LYS A 80 13.60 4.13 -2.07
N LYS A 81 13.66 3.27 -3.10
CA LYS A 81 13.73 3.68 -4.49
C LYS A 81 12.49 4.47 -4.91
N THR A 82 11.29 3.94 -4.65
CA THR A 82 10.01 4.62 -4.91
C THR A 82 9.96 6.02 -4.29
N LYS A 83 10.44 6.16 -3.04
CA LYS A 83 10.53 7.46 -2.36
C LYS A 83 11.50 8.41 -3.03
N SER A 84 12.72 7.95 -3.31
CA SER A 84 13.76 8.78 -3.93
C SER A 84 13.36 9.33 -5.30
N GLU A 85 12.53 8.58 -6.03
CA GLU A 85 12.09 8.93 -7.38
C GLU A 85 10.71 9.62 -7.38
N GLY A 86 10.03 9.74 -6.23
CA GLY A 86 8.70 10.36 -6.16
C GLY A 86 7.64 9.66 -7.02
N ARG A 87 7.75 8.34 -7.20
CA ARG A 87 6.88 7.60 -8.12
C ARG A 87 5.50 7.36 -7.51
N TYR A 88 4.49 8.07 -8.00
CA TYR A 88 3.10 7.81 -7.61
C TYR A 88 2.48 6.61 -8.35
N TYR A 89 3.02 6.22 -9.50
CA TYR A 89 2.48 5.15 -10.35
C TYR A 89 3.32 3.87 -10.20
N ALA A 90 2.68 2.74 -9.90
CA ALA A 90 3.37 1.44 -9.74
C ALA A 90 3.96 0.95 -11.06
N GLU A 91 5.20 0.49 -11.06
CA GLU A 91 5.89 0.03 -12.27
C GLU A 91 5.31 -1.32 -12.74
N LYS A 92 5.16 -2.25 -11.79
CA LYS A 92 4.51 -3.54 -12.01
C LYS A 92 3.21 -3.58 -11.22
N GLY A 93 2.09 -3.33 -11.88
CA GLY A 93 0.79 -3.16 -11.22
C GLY A 93 -0.38 -3.60 -12.09
N ILE A 94 -1.61 -3.28 -11.66
CA ILE A 94 -2.85 -3.88 -12.17
C ILE A 94 -3.04 -3.78 -13.69
N ASN A 95 -2.52 -2.74 -14.34
CA ASN A 95 -2.67 -2.53 -15.78
C ASN A 95 -2.10 -3.68 -16.62
N GLN A 96 -1.15 -4.46 -16.09
CA GLN A 96 -0.63 -5.66 -16.76
C GLN A 96 -1.72 -6.73 -17.01
N TYR A 97 -2.85 -6.67 -16.30
CA TYR A 97 -4.00 -7.56 -16.46
C TYR A 97 -5.18 -6.92 -17.18
N LEU A 98 -5.14 -5.62 -17.46
CA LEU A 98 -6.24 -4.92 -18.13
C LEU A 98 -6.11 -4.94 -19.65
N ALA A 99 -4.92 -5.25 -20.19
CA ALA A 99 -4.63 -5.24 -21.62
C ALA A 99 -4.94 -6.57 -22.34
N SER A 100 -5.36 -7.62 -21.63
CA SER A 100 -5.63 -8.96 -22.18
C SER A 100 -7.09 -9.23 -22.54
N GLY A 101 -7.95 -8.21 -22.51
CA GLY A 101 -9.33 -8.28 -22.99
C GLY A 101 -9.52 -7.54 -24.31
N SER A 102 -9.08 -8.15 -25.42
CA SER A 102 -9.56 -7.83 -26.77
C SER A 102 -10.52 -8.92 -27.22
#